data_AF-A0A8B7K035-F1
#
_entry.id   AF-A0A8B7K035-F1
#
_cell.length_a   1.000
_cell.length_b   1.000
_cell.length_c   1.000
_cell.angle_alpha   90.00
_cell.angle_beta   90.00
_cell.angle_gamma   90.00
#
_symmetry.space_group_name_H-M   'P 1'
#
loop_
_entity.id
_entity.type
_entity.pdbx_description
1 polymer ?
#
loop_
_entity_poly.entity_id
_entity_poly.type
_entity_poly.pdbx_seq_one_letter_code
_entity_poly.pdbx_strand_id
1 'polypeptide(L)'
;MTMVLIFLHTFWGILFFHGCENRRWWEIAAVVVMHLAVSGSTFCNPLYVGSLVPSYVLMAVAATWAYLLSGGSAQNVRRFLLCLQSGASPQPGS
;
A
#
# COMPACT_ATOMS: atom_id res chain seq x y z
N MET A 1 2.91 4.71 -15.39
CA MET A 1 2.98 3.23 -15.40
C MET A 1 4.18 2.72 -14.60
N THR A 2 5.41 3.08 -14.94
CA THR A 2 6.64 2.56 -14.30
C THR A 2 6.77 2.88 -12.81
N MET A 3 6.45 4.11 -12.38
CA MET A 3 6.54 4.49 -10.96
C MET A 3 5.63 3.63 -10.07
N VAL A 4 4.39 3.36 -10.50
CA VAL A 4 3.43 2.53 -9.75
C VAL A 4 3.96 1.10 -9.60
N LEU A 5 4.52 0.54 -10.69
CA LEU A 5 5.10 -0.80 -10.67
C LEU A 5 6.31 -0.89 -9.73
N ILE A 6 7.18 0.14 -9.71
CA ILE A 6 8.33 0.19 -8.79
C ILE A 6 7.85 0.22 -7.33
N PHE A 7 6.90 1.09 -6.99
CA PHE A 7 6.34 1.15 -5.63
C PHE A 7 5.68 -0.17 -5.22
N LEU A 8 4.86 -0.74 -6.10
CA LEU A 8 4.16 -2.00 -5.86
C LEU A 8 5.15 -3.15 -5.60
N HIS A 9 6.21 -3.23 -6.41
CA HIS A 9 7.24 -4.26 -6.24
C HIS A 9 8.00 -4.10 -4.92
N THR A 10 8.25 -2.85 -4.49
CA THR A 10 8.89 -2.56 -3.21
C THR A 10 8.02 -3.03 -2.04
N PHE A 11 6.70 -2.76 -2.08
CA PHE A 11 5.77 -3.24 -1.06
C PHE A 11 5.65 -4.76 -1.04
N TRP A 12 5.63 -5.41 -2.21
CA TRP A 12 5.61 -6.87 -2.30
C TRP A 12 6.83 -7.54 -1.69
N GLY A 13 8.03 -6.96 -1.83
CA GLY A 13 9.23 -7.47 -1.17
C GLY A 13 9.09 -7.49 0.35
N ILE A 14 8.51 -6.42 0.92
CA ILE A 14 8.26 -6.29 2.36
C ILE A 14 7.19 -7.32 2.82
N LEU A 15 6.08 -7.43 2.08
CA LEU A 15 5.02 -8.39 2.39
C LEU A 15 5.50 -9.84 2.27
N PHE A 16 6.33 -10.15 1.27
CA PHE A 16 6.90 -11.48 1.08
C PHE A 16 7.81 -11.86 2.24
N PHE A 17 8.68 -10.94 2.67
CA PHE A 17 9.57 -11.16 3.80
C PHE A 17 8.78 -11.37 5.10
N HIS A 18 7.76 -10.55 5.35
CA HIS A 18 6.89 -10.69 6.51
C HIS A 18 6.10 -12.01 6.49
N GLY A 19 5.57 -12.41 5.33
CA GLY A 19 4.86 -13.68 5.17
C GLY A 19 5.74 -14.90 5.41
N CYS A 20 7.03 -14.83 5.00
CA CYS A 20 8.03 -15.86 5.30
C CYS A 20 8.35 -15.93 6.79
N GLU A 21 8.54 -14.79 7.46
CA GLU A 21 8.87 -14.71 8.89
C GLU A 21 7.72 -15.23 9.77
N ASN A 22 6.48 -14.86 9.45
CA ASN A 22 5.28 -15.27 10.18
C ASN A 22 4.69 -16.62 9.72
N ARG A 23 5.34 -17.34 8.80
CA ARG A 23 4.84 -18.59 8.17
C ARG A 23 3.42 -18.47 7.60
N ARG A 24 3.04 -17.28 7.14
CA ARG A 24 1.72 -17.01 6.55
C ARG A 24 1.78 -17.17 5.05
N TRP A 25 1.69 -18.42 4.61
CA TRP A 25 1.67 -18.80 3.20
C TRP A 25 0.59 -18.10 2.38
N TRP A 26 -0.53 -17.71 3.02
CA TRP A 26 -1.59 -16.91 2.41
C TRP A 26 -1.13 -15.52 1.96
N GLU A 27 -0.24 -14.86 2.72
CA GLU A 27 0.29 -13.53 2.38
C GLU A 27 1.24 -13.63 1.17
N ILE A 28 2.04 -14.70 1.12
CA ILE A 28 2.92 -15.00 -0.02
C ILE A 28 2.09 -15.28 -1.28
N ALA A 29 1.04 -16.11 -1.17
CA ALA A 29 0.14 -16.39 -2.29
C ALA A 29 -0.55 -15.11 -2.80
N ALA A 30 -0.99 -14.23 -1.90
CA ALA A 30 -1.62 -12.96 -2.28
C ALA A 30 -0.65 -12.05 -3.05
N VAL A 31 0.62 -11.95 -2.63
CA VAL A 31 1.66 -11.19 -3.34
C VAL A 31 1.87 -11.71 -4.76
N VAL A 32 1.99 -13.03 -4.92
CA VAL A 32 2.18 -13.66 -6.23
C VAL A 32 0.98 -13.40 -7.15
N VAL A 33 -0.25 -13.53 -6.63
CA VAL A 33 -1.46 -13.26 -7.40
C VAL A 33 -1.53 -11.79 -7.84
N MET A 34 -1.21 -10.84 -6.95
CA MET A 34 -1.17 -9.42 -7.31
C MET A 34 -0.09 -9.15 -8.38
N HIS A 35 1.04 -9.86 -8.32
CA HIS A 35 2.12 -9.80 -9.31
C HIS A 35 1.67 -10.26 -10.69
N LEU A 36 0.97 -11.39 -10.75
CA LEU A 36 0.39 -11.88 -12.00
C LEU A 36 -0.73 -10.95 -12.51
N ALA A 37 -1.56 -10.40 -11.62
CA ALA A 37 -2.64 -9.50 -11.99
C ALA A 37 -2.14 -8.19 -12.62
N VAL A 38 -1.05 -7.61 -12.10
CA VAL A 38 -0.44 -6.40 -12.68
C VAL A 38 0.23 -6.69 -14.03
N SER A 39 0.91 -7.82 -14.14
CA SER A 39 1.53 -8.27 -15.40
C SER A 39 0.47 -8.56 -16.46
N GLY A 40 -0.63 -9.24 -16.09
CA GLY A 40 -1.76 -9.52 -16.96
C GLY A 40 -2.51 -8.26 -17.38
N SER A 41 -2.71 -7.30 -16.46
CA SER A 41 -3.32 -6.00 -16.77
C SER A 41 -2.48 -5.20 -17.77
N THR A 42 -1.15 -5.35 -17.74
CA THR A 42 -0.24 -4.72 -18.70
C THR A 42 -0.30 -5.43 -20.08
N PHE A 43 -0.58 -6.73 -20.10
CA PHE A 43 -0.68 -7.52 -21.34
C PHE A 43 -2.02 -7.29 -22.09
N CYS A 44 -3.11 -6.97 -21.39
CA CYS A 44 -4.41 -6.59 -21.97
C CYS A 44 -4.42 -5.14 -22.50
N ASN A 45 -3.47 -4.81 -23.40
CA ASN A 45 -3.20 -3.48 -23.93
C ASN A 45 -4.06 -3.12 -25.17
N PRO A 46 -5.39 -2.90 -25.02
CA PRO A 46 -6.02 -1.84 -25.82
C PRO A 46 -6.75 -0.77 -24.99
N LEU A 47 -6.92 -0.97 -23.67
CA LEU A 47 -7.62 -0.01 -22.79
C LEU A 47 -6.64 0.63 -21.80
N TYR A 48 -5.93 1.65 -22.26
CA TYR A 48 -4.97 2.43 -21.47
C TYR A 48 -5.56 2.94 -20.13
N VAL A 49 -6.87 3.24 -20.10
CA VAL A 49 -7.62 3.67 -18.90
C VAL A 49 -7.99 2.48 -18.00
N GLY A 50 -8.27 1.31 -18.60
CA GLY A 50 -8.70 0.10 -17.90
C GLY A 50 -7.59 -0.57 -17.09
N SER A 51 -6.32 -0.36 -17.45
CA SER A 51 -5.16 -0.93 -16.75
C SER A 51 -4.57 -0.01 -15.66
N LEU A 52 -4.79 1.31 -15.80
CA LEU A 52 -4.36 2.32 -14.82
C LEU A 52 -5.08 2.16 -13.48
N VAL A 53 -6.41 2.09 -13.52
CA VAL A 53 -7.25 1.99 -12.32
C VAL A 53 -6.90 0.77 -11.46
N PRO A 54 -6.85 -0.47 -11.98
CA PRO A 54 -6.52 -1.65 -11.17
C PRO A 54 -5.09 -1.59 -10.61
N SER A 55 -4.15 -1.02 -11.35
CA SER A 55 -2.76 -0.85 -10.86
C SER A 55 -2.69 0.10 -9.66
N TYR A 56 -3.43 1.21 -9.68
CA TYR A 56 -3.51 2.15 -8.55
C TYR A 56 -4.24 1.56 -7.35
N VAL A 57 -5.33 0.82 -7.57
CA VAL A 57 -6.06 0.13 -6.50
C VAL A 57 -5.17 -0.92 -5.83
N LEU A 58 -4.47 -1.75 -6.61
CA LEU A 58 -3.52 -2.73 -6.09
C LEU A 58 -2.41 -2.08 -5.27
N MET A 59 -1.89 -0.94 -5.73
CA MET A 59 -0.89 -0.16 -4.99
C MET A 59 -1.43 0.34 -3.64
N ALA A 60 -2.64 0.90 -3.61
CA ALA A 60 -3.26 1.38 -2.38
C ALA A 60 -3.53 0.22 -1.39
N VAL A 61 -3.99 -0.92 -1.89
CA VAL A 61 -4.21 -2.13 -1.06
C VAL A 61 -2.89 -2.64 -0.50
N ALA A 62 -1.85 -2.81 -1.33
CA ALA A 62 -0.54 -3.26 -0.88
C ALA A 62 0.09 -2.30 0.13
N ALA A 63 -0.03 -0.98 -0.09
CA ALA A 63 0.47 0.04 0.84
C ALA A 63 -0.28 0.00 2.19
N THR A 64 -1.60 -0.13 2.17
CA THR A 64 -2.42 -0.25 3.39
C THR A 64 -2.05 -1.52 4.15
N TRP A 65 -1.86 -2.63 3.44
CA TRP A 65 -1.46 -3.90 4.03
C TRP A 65 -0.07 -3.80 4.67
N ALA A 66 0.91 -3.21 3.98
CA ALA A 66 2.25 -2.96 4.53
C ALA A 66 2.22 -2.06 5.77
N TYR A 67 1.35 -1.05 5.77
CA TYR A 67 1.16 -0.17 6.92
C TYR A 67 0.59 -0.92 8.13
N LEU A 68 -0.41 -1.80 7.92
CA LEU A 68 -0.97 -2.63 8.98
C LEU A 68 0.06 -3.63 9.52
N LEU A 69 0.85 -4.27 8.64
CA LEU A 69 1.89 -5.23 9.02
C LEU A 69 3.03 -4.59 9.83
N SER A 70 3.35 -3.32 9.58
CA SER A 70 4.33 -2.57 10.36
C SER A 70 3.79 -2.05 11.70
N GLY A 71 2.57 -2.42 12.09
CA GLY A 71 1.92 -2.00 13.33
C GLY A 71 1.22 -0.64 13.22
N GLY A 72 1.09 -0.10 12.01
CA GLY A 72 0.29 1.08 11.73
C GLY A 72 -1.21 0.81 11.90
N SER A 73 -1.94 1.78 12.44
CA SER A 73 -3.41 1.73 12.56
C SER A 73 -4.00 3.10 12.21
N ALA A 74 -5.26 3.12 11.76
CA ALA A 74 -5.99 4.36 11.53
C ALA A 74 -6.02 5.27 12.77
N GLN A 75 -5.90 4.68 13.97
CA GLN A 75 -5.74 5.41 15.22
C GLN A 75 -4.40 6.16 15.32
N ASN A 76 -3.29 5.59 14.82
CA ASN A 76 -1.99 6.26 14.79
C ASN A 76 -2.01 7.46 13.83
N VAL A 77 -2.64 7.31 12.66
CA VAL A 77 -2.81 8.43 11.72
C VAL A 77 -3.70 9.51 12.34
N ARG A 78 -4.80 9.14 13.00
CA ARG A 78 -5.65 10.09 13.72
C ARG A 78 -4.89 10.83 14.81
N ARG A 79 -4.09 10.14 15.63
CA ARG A 79 -3.27 10.78 16.68
C ARG A 79 -2.25 11.73 16.08
N PHE A 80 -1.57 11.34 14.99
CA PHE A 80 -0.64 12.20 14.29
C PHE A 80 -1.32 13.47 13.73
N LEU A 81 -2.48 13.31 13.06
CA LEU A 81 -3.26 14.43 12.54
C LEU A 81 -3.80 15.35 13.65
N LEU A 82 -4.23 14.79 14.78
CA LEU A 82 -4.66 15.57 15.95
C LEU A 82 -3.49 16.35 16.57
N CYS A 83 -2.29 15.76 16.67
CA CYS A 83 -1.09 16.48 17.10
C CYS A 83 -0.73 17.61 16.11
N LEU A 84 -0.82 17.35 14.81
CA LEU A 84 -0.55 18.34 13.77
C LEU A 84 -1.56 19.50 13.81
N GLN A 85 -2.84 19.20 14.02
CA GLN A 85 -3.90 20.20 14.18
C GLN A 85 -3.74 21.00 15.48
N SER A 86 -3.33 20.35 16.57
CA SER A 86 -3.09 21.03 17.86
C SER A 86 -1.90 21.99 17.79
N GLY A 87 -0.85 21.65 17.03
CA GLY A 87 0.29 22.54 16.77
C GLY A 87 -0.02 23.73 15.85
N ALA A 88 -1.13 23.68 15.10
CA ALA A 88 -1.58 24.75 14.21
C ALA A 88 -2.58 25.70 14.90
N SER A 89 -3.05 25.39 16.11
CA SER A 89 -3.89 26.32 16.88
C SER A 89 -2.99 27.31 17.62
N PRO A 90 -3.04 28.62 17.32
CA PRO A 90 -2.34 29.61 18.14
C PRO A 90 -2.90 29.53 19.56
N GLN A 91 -2.03 29.33 20.55
CA GLN A 91 -2.36 29.56 21.95
C GLN A 91 -2.95 30.97 22.06
N PRO A 92 -4.23 31.14 22.50
CA PRO A 92 -4.67 32.44 22.96
C PRO A 92 -3.88 32.71 24.24
N GLY A 93 -2.97 33.68 24.14
CA GLY A 93 -2.11 34.10 25.23
C GLY A 93 -2.91 34.40 26.49
N SER A 94 -2.35 33.91 27.60
CA SER A 94 -2.65 34.34 28.97
C SER A 94 -2.47 35.84 29.14
#